data_AF-A0A177NR90-F1
#
_entry.id   AF-A0A177NR90-F1
#
_cell.length_a   1.000
_cell.length_b   1.000
_cell.length_c   1.000
_cell.angle_alpha   90.00
_cell.angle_beta   90.00
_cell.angle_gamma   90.00
#
_symmetry.space_group_name_H-M   'P 1'
#
loop_
_entity.id
_entity.type
_entity.pdbx_description
1 polymer ?
#
loop_
_entity_poly.entity_id
_entity_poly.type
_entity_poly.pdbx_seq_one_letter_code
_entity_poly.pdbx_strand_id
1 'polypeptide(L)'
;MFETYPLMTAITSGLLSLIGALLGLLATHYLSDRRKRREELTEQKLKAYSDFINSASKIIAARRLGNTENDPHELARLNDAKVRICICGDKSVIQALTEFLEHGGTLEREREILAFTHLCMRISESLGYKAHDLFDLNISNMLLMQLILCSKC
;
A
#
# COMPACT_ATOMS: atom_id res chain seq x y z
N MET A 1 50.68 34.56 29.61
CA MET A 1 49.21 34.66 29.50
C MET A 1 48.73 34.22 28.11
N PHE A 2 49.32 33.17 27.50
CA PHE A 2 49.01 32.69 26.14
C PHE A 2 48.83 31.16 26.03
N GLU A 3 49.04 30.39 27.11
CA GLU A 3 49.00 28.91 27.10
C GLU A 3 47.65 28.27 27.49
N THR A 4 46.69 29.04 28.02
CA THR A 4 45.40 28.47 28.51
C THR A 4 44.29 28.38 27.44
N TYR A 5 44.45 29.08 26.32
CA TYR A 5 43.49 29.09 25.21
C TYR A 5 43.30 27.73 24.51
N PRO A 6 44.35 26.95 24.17
CA PRO A 6 44.18 25.68 23.47
C PRO A 6 43.49 24.62 24.33
N LEU A 7 43.69 24.63 25.65
CA LEU A 7 43.03 23.69 26.56
C LEU A 7 41.53 24.02 26.70
N MET A 8 41.18 25.30 26.81
CA MET A 8 39.77 25.72 26.87
C MET A 8 39.02 25.41 25.56
N THR A 9 39.64 25.60 24.39
CA THR A 9 39.00 25.29 23.09
C THR A 9 38.88 23.78 22.85
N ALA A 10 39.82 22.97 23.34
CA ALA A 10 39.72 21.52 23.28
C ALA A 10 38.56 20.99 24.14
N ILE A 11 38.36 21.54 25.34
CA ILE A 11 37.26 21.15 26.23
C ILE A 11 35.91 21.56 25.63
N THR A 12 35.77 22.79 25.10
CA THR A 12 34.50 23.24 24.50
C THR A 12 34.15 22.49 23.23
N SER A 13 35.12 22.18 22.37
CA SER A 13 34.88 21.38 21.17
C SER A 13 34.49 19.92 21.50
N GLY A 14 35.15 19.30 22.49
CA GLY A 14 34.78 17.98 22.98
C GLY A 14 33.36 17.93 23.57
N LEU A 15 32.97 18.94 24.36
CA LEU A 15 31.60 19.05 24.89
C LEU A 15 30.57 19.25 23.79
N LEU A 16 30.86 20.09 22.78
CA LEU A 16 29.99 20.27 21.62
C LEU A 16 29.83 18.98 20.82
N SER A 17 30.90 18.24 20.59
CA SER A 17 30.85 16.94 19.91
C SER A 17 30.03 15.92 20.69
N LEU A 18 30.15 15.90 22.02
CA LEU A 18 29.36 15.02 22.87
C LEU A 18 27.86 15.37 22.82
N ILE A 19 27.52 16.65 22.92
CA ILE A 19 26.14 17.13 22.80
C ILE A 19 25.58 16.81 21.41
N GLY A 20 26.37 17.06 20.35
CA GLY A 20 25.98 16.74 18.98
C GLY A 20 25.71 15.25 18.77
N ALA A 21 26.58 14.38 19.28
CA ALA A 21 26.38 12.93 19.22
C ALA A 21 25.13 12.48 20.00
N LEU A 22 24.89 13.05 21.18
CA LEU A 22 23.71 12.75 22.00
C LEU A 22 22.41 13.17 21.30
N LEU A 23 22.36 14.39 20.76
CA LEU A 23 21.20 14.88 20.00
C LEU A 23 20.97 14.07 18.73
N GLY A 24 22.04 13.70 18.01
CA GLY A 24 21.97 12.84 16.84
C GLY A 24 21.36 11.49 17.16
N LEU A 25 21.85 10.81 18.21
CA LEU A 25 21.34 9.51 18.63
C LEU A 25 19.86 9.58 19.03
N LEU A 26 19.46 10.60 19.80
CA LEU A 26 18.06 10.79 20.22
C LEU A 26 17.14 11.04 19.02
N ALA A 27 17.56 11.89 18.08
CA ALA A 27 16.81 12.16 16.86
C ALA A 27 16.67 10.89 16.00
N THR A 28 17.75 10.16 15.77
CA THR A 28 17.75 8.92 15.00
C THR A 28 16.86 7.85 15.64
N HIS A 29 16.95 7.66 16.94
CA HIS A 29 16.11 6.69 17.66
C HIS A 29 14.62 7.03 17.51
N TYR A 30 14.26 8.29 17.73
CA TYR A 30 12.88 8.74 17.61
C TYR A 30 12.31 8.61 16.20
N LEU A 31 13.10 9.01 15.18
CA LEU A 31 12.71 8.86 13.78
C LEU A 31 12.62 7.39 13.37
N SER A 32 13.52 6.54 13.88
CA SER A 32 13.56 5.11 13.61
C SER A 32 12.31 4.40 14.16
N ASP A 33 11.90 4.68 15.40
CA ASP A 33 10.69 4.05 15.97
C ASP A 33 9.42 4.46 15.19
N ARG A 34 9.32 5.74 14.83
CA ARG A 34 8.21 6.25 14.00
C ARG A 34 8.19 5.63 12.61
N ARG A 35 9.37 5.46 12.00
CA ARG A 35 9.52 4.84 10.69
C ARG A 35 9.13 3.35 10.75
N LYS A 36 9.60 2.63 11.77
CA LYS A 36 9.29 1.21 11.96
C LYS A 36 7.78 0.96 12.06
N ARG A 37 7.06 1.73 12.90
CA ARG A 37 5.60 1.61 13.02
C ARG A 37 4.87 1.91 11.70
N ARG A 38 5.37 2.87 10.91
CA ARG A 38 4.81 3.17 9.58
C ARG A 38 5.08 2.04 8.59
N GLU A 39 6.29 1.49 8.60
CA GLU A 39 6.65 0.36 7.73
C GLU A 39 5.80 -0.87 8.06
N GLU A 40 5.62 -1.21 9.35
CA GLU A 40 4.76 -2.31 9.79
C GLU A 40 3.30 -2.13 9.33
N LEU A 41 2.75 -0.91 9.44
CA LEU A 41 1.39 -0.63 8.98
C LEU A 41 1.28 -0.72 7.45
N THR A 42 2.26 -0.19 6.71
CA THR A 42 2.29 -0.27 5.24
C THR A 42 2.41 -1.71 4.77
N GLU A 43 3.19 -2.56 5.45
CA GLU A 43 3.32 -3.98 5.14
C GLU A 43 1.98 -4.71 5.37
N GLN A 44 1.29 -4.43 6.48
CA GLN A 44 -0.04 -5.00 6.74
C GLN A 44 -1.06 -4.59 5.68
N LYS A 45 -1.08 -3.32 5.29
CA LYS A 45 -1.93 -2.80 4.21
C LYS A 45 -1.63 -3.50 2.89
N LEU A 46 -0.36 -3.54 2.48
CA LEU A 46 0.08 -4.20 1.25
C LEU A 46 -0.38 -5.65 1.20
N LYS A 47 -0.19 -6.40 2.30
CA LYS A 47 -0.63 -7.78 2.39
C LYS A 47 -2.15 -7.92 2.22
N ALA A 48 -2.94 -7.10 2.92
CA ALA A 48 -4.40 -7.12 2.80
C ALA A 48 -4.87 -6.77 1.38
N TYR A 49 -4.28 -5.74 0.76
CA TYR A 49 -4.59 -5.31 -0.60
C TYR A 49 -4.22 -6.38 -1.64
N SER A 50 -3.02 -6.95 -1.55
CA SER A 50 -2.58 -8.01 -2.46
C SER A 50 -3.42 -9.28 -2.32
N ASP A 51 -3.76 -9.70 -1.10
CA ASP A 51 -4.60 -10.87 -0.86
C ASP A 51 -6.00 -10.70 -1.45
N PHE A 52 -6.57 -9.48 -1.33
CA PHE A 52 -7.85 -9.14 -1.94
C PHE A 52 -7.78 -9.20 -3.47
N ILE A 53 -6.83 -8.48 -4.08
CA ILE A 53 -6.70 -8.42 -5.55
C ILE A 53 -6.46 -9.81 -6.12
N ASN A 54 -5.58 -10.61 -5.50
CA ASN A 54 -5.28 -11.96 -5.96
C ASN A 54 -6.50 -12.89 -5.88
N SER A 55 -7.22 -12.90 -4.75
CA SER A 55 -8.38 -13.77 -4.57
C SER A 55 -9.52 -13.34 -5.49
N ALA A 56 -9.77 -12.02 -5.62
CA ALA A 56 -10.77 -11.48 -6.54
C ALA A 56 -10.46 -11.87 -7.99
N SER A 57 -9.21 -11.70 -8.41
CA SER A 57 -8.78 -12.01 -9.78
C SER A 57 -8.95 -13.50 -10.11
N LYS A 58 -8.63 -14.40 -9.17
CA LYS A 58 -8.84 -15.84 -9.35
C LYS A 58 -10.32 -16.21 -9.49
N ILE A 59 -11.18 -15.66 -8.62
CA ILE A 59 -12.63 -15.90 -8.67
C ILE A 59 -13.18 -15.43 -10.01
N ILE A 60 -12.78 -14.24 -10.46
CA ILE A 60 -13.24 -13.64 -11.72
C ILE A 60 -12.72 -14.43 -12.93
N ALA A 61 -11.45 -14.85 -12.91
CA ALA A 61 -10.87 -15.68 -13.96
C ALA A 61 -11.57 -17.04 -14.06
N ALA A 62 -11.88 -17.68 -12.93
CA ALA A 62 -12.62 -18.95 -12.89
C ALA A 62 -14.01 -18.81 -13.51
N ARG A 63 -14.75 -17.75 -13.16
CA ARG A 63 -16.07 -17.45 -13.75
C ARG A 63 -16.03 -17.30 -15.26
N ARG A 64 -15.01 -16.61 -15.78
CA ARG A 64 -14.83 -16.40 -17.23
C ARG A 64 -14.51 -17.69 -17.99
N LEU A 65 -13.85 -18.64 -17.34
CA LEU A 65 -13.60 -19.98 -17.89
C LEU A 65 -14.85 -20.89 -17.84
N GLY A 66 -16.02 -20.36 -17.48
CA GLY A 66 -17.27 -21.10 -17.36
C GLY A 66 -17.43 -21.85 -16.03
N ASN A 67 -16.48 -21.70 -15.10
CA ASN A 67 -16.63 -22.27 -13.76
C ASN A 67 -17.44 -21.31 -12.89
N THR A 68 -18.73 -21.60 -12.77
CA THR A 68 -19.68 -20.80 -11.96
C THR A 68 -19.62 -21.15 -10.47
N GLU A 69 -18.98 -22.25 -10.09
CA GLU A 69 -18.70 -22.57 -8.70
C GLU A 69 -17.47 -21.80 -8.22
N ASN A 70 -17.73 -20.79 -7.39
CA ASN A 70 -16.67 -20.11 -6.68
C ASN A 70 -16.04 -21.08 -5.67
N ASP A 71 -14.72 -21.26 -5.74
CA ASP A 71 -13.98 -22.03 -4.74
C ASP A 71 -14.22 -21.42 -3.33
N PRO A 72 -14.80 -22.19 -2.37
CA PRO A 72 -15.06 -21.70 -1.03
C PRO A 72 -13.78 -21.24 -0.30
N HIS A 73 -12.61 -21.81 -0.64
CA HIS A 73 -11.35 -21.35 -0.09
C HIS A 73 -10.95 -19.96 -0.58
N GLU A 74 -11.15 -19.67 -1.86
CA GLU A 74 -10.86 -18.35 -2.42
C GLU A 74 -11.88 -17.30 -1.94
N LEU A 75 -13.15 -17.69 -1.74
CA LEU A 75 -14.15 -16.83 -1.10
C LEU A 75 -13.79 -16.50 0.36
N ALA A 76 -13.33 -17.49 1.13
CA ALA A 76 -12.88 -17.28 2.50
C ALA A 76 -11.67 -16.32 2.56
N ARG A 77 -10.69 -16.51 1.66
CA ARG A 77 -9.52 -15.61 1.52
C ARG A 77 -9.92 -14.19 1.12
N LEU A 78 -10.85 -14.06 0.17
CA LEU A 78 -11.37 -12.76 -0.23
C LEU A 78 -12.05 -12.05 0.94
N ASN A 79 -12.86 -12.76 1.73
CA ASN A 79 -13.56 -12.19 2.87
C ASN A 79 -12.59 -11.81 4.02
N ASP A 80 -11.60 -12.65 4.32
CA ASP A 80 -10.55 -12.32 5.29
C ASP A 80 -9.77 -11.07 4.88
N ALA A 81 -9.39 -10.97 3.60
CA ALA A 81 -8.72 -9.79 3.07
C ALA A 81 -9.60 -8.53 3.19
N LYS A 82 -10.90 -8.62 2.89
CA LYS A 82 -11.86 -7.52 3.08
C LYS A 82 -11.90 -7.04 4.53
N VAL A 83 -11.98 -7.96 5.49
CA VAL A 83 -11.99 -7.61 6.93
C VAL A 83 -10.70 -6.87 7.30
N ARG A 84 -9.54 -7.34 6.84
CA ARG A 84 -8.26 -6.64 7.06
C ARG A 84 -8.24 -5.24 6.45
N ILE A 85 -8.75 -5.07 5.22
CA ILE A 85 -8.88 -3.75 4.58
C ILE A 85 -9.76 -2.82 5.40
N CYS A 86 -10.87 -3.31 5.97
CA CYS A 86 -11.72 -2.50 6.84
C CYS A 86 -11.02 -2.07 8.15
N ILE A 87 -10.04 -2.82 8.62
CA ILE A 87 -9.30 -2.53 9.87
C ILE A 87 -8.14 -1.57 9.63
N CYS A 88 -7.31 -1.81 8.60
CA CYS A 88 -6.06 -1.07 8.40
C CYS A 88 -6.05 -0.19 7.15
N GLY A 89 -7.05 -0.29 6.27
CA GLY A 89 -7.10 0.44 5.00
C GLY A 89 -7.40 1.92 5.17
N ASP A 90 -6.93 2.72 4.20
CA ASP A 90 -7.26 4.14 4.17
C ASP A 90 -8.71 4.35 3.74
N LYS A 91 -9.33 5.45 4.21
CA LYS A 91 -10.73 5.79 3.92
C LYS A 91 -11.05 5.76 2.43
N SER A 92 -10.15 6.28 1.58
CA SER A 92 -10.33 6.29 0.12
C SER A 92 -10.39 4.89 -0.48
N VAL A 93 -9.60 3.95 0.04
CA VAL A 93 -9.60 2.54 -0.38
C VAL A 93 -10.89 1.86 0.04
N ILE A 94 -11.33 2.06 1.28
CA ILE A 94 -12.58 1.48 1.80
C ILE A 94 -13.78 1.98 0.98
N GLN A 95 -13.80 3.26 0.62
CA GLN A 95 -14.85 3.85 -0.23
C GLN A 95 -14.86 3.23 -1.63
N ALA A 96 -13.70 3.13 -2.29
CA ALA A 96 -13.61 2.52 -3.62
C ALA A 96 -13.93 1.02 -3.60
N LEU A 97 -13.59 0.32 -2.51
CA LEU A 97 -13.96 -1.09 -2.32
C LEU A 97 -15.47 -1.24 -2.17
N THR A 98 -16.10 -0.34 -1.41
CA THR A 98 -17.56 -0.32 -1.24
C THR A 98 -18.24 -0.07 -2.58
N GLU A 99 -17.78 0.93 -3.33
CA GLU A 99 -18.26 1.23 -4.69
C GLU A 99 -18.14 0.00 -5.61
N PHE A 100 -17.00 -0.68 -5.63
CA PHE A 100 -16.82 -1.90 -6.43
C PHE A 100 -17.82 -3.00 -6.06
N LEU A 101 -18.06 -3.23 -4.76
CA LEU A 101 -18.99 -4.25 -4.29
C LEU A 101 -20.46 -3.88 -4.56
N GLU A 102 -20.83 -2.60 -4.44
CA GLU A 102 -22.17 -2.10 -4.77
C GLU A 102 -22.50 -2.26 -6.25
N HIS A 103 -21.50 -2.18 -7.12
CA HIS A 103 -21.68 -2.41 -8.56
C HIS A 103 -21.82 -3.89 -8.94
N GLY A 104 -21.51 -4.82 -8.03
CA GLY A 104 -21.69 -6.28 -8.22
C GLY A 104 -20.43 -7.09 -7.90
N GLY A 105 -19.25 -6.49 -8.01
CA GLY A 105 -17.99 -7.13 -7.66
C GLY A 105 -17.58 -8.33 -8.54
N THR A 106 -18.15 -8.49 -9.74
CA THR A 106 -17.92 -9.66 -10.62
C THR A 106 -17.05 -9.35 -11.83
N LEU A 107 -16.78 -8.06 -12.13
CA LEU A 107 -15.99 -7.61 -13.29
C LEU A 107 -16.59 -8.06 -14.65
N GLU A 108 -17.90 -8.26 -14.68
CA GLU A 108 -18.64 -8.65 -15.89
C GLU A 108 -19.17 -7.42 -16.65
N ARG A 109 -19.44 -6.33 -15.93
CA ARG A 109 -19.99 -5.09 -16.49
C ARG A 109 -18.94 -3.99 -16.52
N GLU A 110 -19.05 -3.09 -17.51
CA GLU A 110 -18.16 -1.94 -17.66
C GLU A 110 -18.05 -1.09 -16.37
N ARG A 111 -19.18 -0.83 -15.69
CA ARG A 111 -19.19 -0.07 -14.43
C ARG A 111 -18.40 -0.75 -13.31
N GLU A 112 -18.43 -2.08 -13.26
CA GLU A 112 -17.67 -2.85 -12.28
C GLU A 112 -16.17 -2.83 -12.59
N ILE A 113 -15.80 -2.91 -13.88
CA ILE A 113 -14.42 -2.77 -14.33
C ILE A 113 -13.87 -1.40 -13.97
N LEU A 114 -14.65 -0.34 -14.17
CA LEU A 114 -14.27 1.01 -13.78
C LEU A 114 -14.11 1.16 -12.26
N ALA A 115 -15.05 0.63 -11.48
CA ALA A 115 -15.00 0.67 -10.02
C ALA A 115 -13.81 -0.13 -9.46
N PHE A 116 -13.48 -1.29 -10.04
CA PHE A 116 -12.30 -2.06 -9.66
C PHE A 116 -10.99 -1.36 -10.05
N THR A 117 -10.95 -0.74 -11.23
CA THR A 117 -9.80 0.08 -11.64
C THR A 117 -9.60 1.25 -10.69
N HIS A 118 -10.69 1.91 -10.29
CA HIS A 118 -10.67 2.96 -9.28
C HIS A 118 -10.14 2.46 -7.93
N LEU A 119 -10.57 1.28 -7.47
CA LEU A 119 -10.06 0.63 -6.27
C LEU A 119 -8.54 0.40 -6.35
N CYS A 120 -8.04 -0.16 -7.46
CA CYS A 120 -6.61 -0.39 -7.67
C CYS A 120 -5.82 0.93 -7.63
N MET A 121 -6.35 2.01 -8.22
CA MET A 121 -5.71 3.34 -8.13
C MET A 121 -5.63 3.83 -6.69
N ARG A 122 -6.72 3.72 -5.90
CA ARG A 122 -6.71 4.12 -4.49
C ARG A 122 -5.77 3.30 -3.62
N ILE A 123 -5.64 2.00 -3.91
CA ILE A 123 -4.67 1.12 -3.24
C ILE A 123 -3.24 1.61 -3.50
N SER A 124 -2.92 1.93 -4.76
CA SER A 124 -1.60 2.46 -5.11
C SER A 124 -1.31 3.80 -4.44
N GLU A 125 -2.27 4.73 -4.44
CA GLU A 125 -2.15 6.00 -3.71
C GLU A 125 -1.95 5.78 -2.20
N SER A 126 -2.68 4.83 -1.60
CA SER A 126 -2.58 4.46 -0.17
C SER A 126 -1.20 3.95 0.21
N LEU A 127 -0.49 3.29 -0.73
CA LEU A 127 0.88 2.79 -0.55
C LEU A 127 1.95 3.86 -0.81
N GLY A 128 1.56 5.07 -1.24
CA GLY A 128 2.47 6.19 -1.47
C GLY A 128 2.95 6.33 -2.91
N TYR A 129 2.38 5.59 -3.88
CA TYR A 129 2.60 5.88 -5.30
C TYR A 129 1.90 7.18 -5.65
N LYS A 130 2.61 8.10 -6.31
CA LYS A 130 2.01 9.38 -6.69
C LYS A 130 1.10 9.18 -7.89
N ALA A 131 0.00 9.92 -7.95
CA ALA A 131 -0.95 9.83 -9.06
C ALA A 131 -0.27 9.97 -10.44
N HIS A 132 0.76 10.82 -10.59
CA HIS A 132 1.48 10.94 -11.86
C HIS A 132 2.26 9.69 -12.25
N ASP A 133 2.84 8.95 -11.29
CA ASP A 133 3.53 7.68 -11.55
C ASP A 133 2.54 6.61 -12.07
N LEU A 134 1.28 6.71 -11.65
CA LEU A 134 0.20 5.80 -12.03
C LEU A 134 -0.51 6.18 -13.33
N PHE A 135 -0.34 7.43 -13.81
CA PHE A 135 -0.79 7.85 -15.14
C PHE A 135 0.27 7.58 -16.20
N ASP A 136 1.56 7.64 -15.84
CA ASP A 136 2.68 7.26 -16.73
C ASP A 136 2.82 5.74 -16.87
N LEU A 137 2.67 4.98 -15.77
CA LEU A 137 2.39 3.57 -15.92
C LEU A 137 0.95 3.45 -16.40
N ASN A 138 0.81 2.95 -17.61
CA ASN A 138 -0.44 2.50 -18.18
C ASN A 138 -1.02 1.28 -17.41
N ILE A 139 -1.11 1.33 -16.07
CA ILE A 139 -1.65 0.29 -15.18
C ILE A 139 -3.11 0.03 -15.56
N SER A 140 -3.82 1.09 -15.95
CA SER A 140 -5.13 0.98 -16.59
C SER A 140 -5.04 0.05 -17.79
N ASN A 141 -4.12 0.25 -18.72
CA ASN A 141 -3.93 -0.66 -19.86
C ASN A 141 -3.30 -2.02 -19.52
N MET A 142 -2.60 -2.23 -18.41
CA MET A 142 -1.99 -3.53 -18.10
C MET A 142 -2.98 -4.46 -17.38
N LEU A 143 -3.74 -3.92 -16.41
CA LEU A 143 -4.87 -4.61 -15.79
C LEU A 143 -6.05 -4.71 -16.76
N LEU A 144 -6.38 -3.65 -17.50
CA LEU A 144 -7.34 -3.77 -18.62
C LEU A 144 -6.78 -4.66 -19.72
N MET A 145 -5.50 -4.68 -20.09
CA MET A 145 -5.04 -5.63 -21.12
C MET A 145 -5.22 -7.06 -20.65
N GLN A 146 -4.93 -7.40 -19.39
CA GLN A 146 -5.18 -8.75 -18.91
C GLN A 146 -6.69 -9.07 -18.84
N LEU A 147 -7.53 -8.09 -18.49
CA LEU A 147 -8.99 -8.22 -18.47
C LEU A 147 -9.64 -8.15 -19.88
N ILE A 148 -9.03 -7.49 -20.87
CA ILE A 148 -9.50 -7.28 -22.25
C ILE A 148 -8.93 -8.34 -23.21
N LEU A 149 -7.65 -8.71 -23.11
CA LEU A 149 -7.09 -9.85 -23.86
C LEU A 149 -7.83 -11.13 -23.49
N CYS A 150 -8.26 -11.27 -22.24
CA CYS A 150 -9.11 -12.36 -21.79
C CYS A 150 -10.62 -12.12 -22.06
N SER A 151 -11.00 -10.99 -22.67
CA SER A 151 -12.36 -10.69 -23.16
C SER A 151 -12.53 -10.96 -24.67
N LYS A 152 -11.43 -11.22 -25.40
CA LYS A 152 -11.43 -11.53 -26.84
C LYS A 152 -11.21 -13.03 -27.15
N CYS A 153 -11.15 -13.88 -26.13
CA CYS A 153 -11.14 -15.35 -26.28
C CYS A 153 -12.50 -15.93 -25.92
#